data_AF-A0A6V7LEB1-F1
#
_entry.id   AF-A0A6V7LEB1-F1
#
_cell.length_a   1.000
_cell.length_b   1.000
_cell.length_c   1.000
_cell.angle_alpha   90.00
_cell.angle_beta   90.00
_cell.angle_gamma   90.00
#
_symmetry.space_group_name_H-M   'P 1'
#
loop_
_entity.id
_entity.type
_entity.pdbx_description
1 polymer ?
#
loop_
_entity_poly.entity_id
_entity_poly.type
_entity_poly.pdbx_seq_one_letter_code
_entity_poly.pdbx_strand_id
1 'polypeptide(L)' 'FMEPELPLEEDLPLKYRNYTGDDYVVYRLVIQGVAQLFIDHTRADVSEDQLEKDIDDLIKFEKNLYM' A
#
# COMPACT_ATOMS: atom_id res chain seq x y z
N PHE A 1 -20.88 -20.41 -6.27
CA PHE A 1 -20.75 -18.96 -6.45
C PHE A 1 -19.38 -18.75 -7.09
N MET A 2 -19.32 -18.23 -8.32
CA MET A 2 -18.04 -17.80 -8.90
C MET A 2 -17.71 -16.46 -8.28
N GLU A 3 -16.62 -16.38 -7.53
CA GLU A 3 -16.04 -15.10 -7.15
C GLU A 3 -15.57 -14.41 -8.45
N PRO A 4 -15.93 -13.14 -8.67
CA PRO A 4 -15.47 -12.42 -9.86
C PRO A 4 -13.95 -12.26 -9.78
N GLU A 5 -13.23 -12.75 -10.78
CA GLU A 5 -11.79 -12.55 -10.90
C GLU A 5 -11.50 -11.04 -10.94
N LEU A 6 -10.69 -10.57 -9.97
CA LEU A 6 -10.24 -9.19 -9.95
C LEU A 6 -9.23 -9.02 -11.09
N PRO A 7 -9.50 -8.17 -12.11
CA PRO A 7 -8.51 -7.93 -13.14
C PRO A 7 -7.26 -7.34 -12.47
N LEU A 8 -6.10 -7.94 -12.74
CA LEU A 8 -4.80 -7.66 -12.13
C LEU A 8 -4.53 -8.36 -10.78
N GLU A 9 -5.40 -9.26 -10.30
CA GLU A 9 -5.15 -10.03 -9.08
C GLU A 9 -3.79 -10.75 -9.10
N GLU A 10 -3.43 -11.37 -10.24
CA GLU A 10 -2.15 -12.07 -10.40
C GLU A 10 -0.93 -11.13 -10.46
N ASP A 11 -1.13 -9.88 -10.88
CA ASP A 11 -0.08 -8.85 -10.98
C ASP A 11 0.08 -8.05 -9.68
N LEU A 12 -0.95 -8.08 -8.82
CA LEU A 12 -0.81 -7.62 -7.45
C LEU A 12 0.24 -8.51 -6.77
N PRO A 13 1.10 -7.94 -5.91
CA PRO A 13 2.18 -8.66 -5.26
C PRO A 13 1.60 -9.56 -4.13
N LEU A 14 0.64 -10.43 -4.46
CA LEU A 14 -0.08 -11.34 -3.56
C LEU A 14 0.84 -12.41 -2.93
N LYS A 15 2.08 -12.55 -3.41
CA LYS A 15 3.07 -13.40 -2.72
C LYS A 15 3.44 -12.87 -1.34
N TYR A 16 3.11 -11.63 -1.01
CA TYR A 16 3.29 -11.03 0.32
C TYR A 16 2.02 -11.08 1.20
N ARG A 17 1.14 -12.07 1.00
CA ARG A 17 -0.09 -12.29 1.78
C ARG A 17 0.09 -12.29 3.32
N ASN A 18 1.32 -12.48 3.81
CA ASN A 18 1.68 -12.27 5.20
C ASN A 18 2.67 -11.11 5.32
N TYR A 19 2.16 -9.87 5.30
CA TYR A 19 2.93 -8.68 5.67
C TYR A 19 3.36 -8.74 7.15
N THR A 20 4.34 -9.58 7.45
CA THR A 20 4.89 -9.79 8.78
C THR A 20 6.40 -9.62 8.73
N GLY A 21 6.94 -8.88 9.69
CA GLY A 21 8.39 -8.65 9.77
C GLY A 21 8.91 -7.79 8.63
N ASP A 22 9.99 -8.25 7.99
CA ASP A 22 10.76 -7.47 7.02
C ASP A 22 9.98 -7.10 5.76
N ASP A 23 9.07 -7.97 5.29
CA ASP A 23 8.26 -7.72 4.10
C ASP A 23 7.27 -6.55 4.29
N TYR A 24 6.73 -6.37 5.50
CA TYR A 24 5.91 -5.20 5.84
C TYR A 24 6.71 -3.91 5.74
N VAL A 25 7.95 -3.92 6.24
CA VAL A 25 8.84 -2.74 6.21
C VAL A 25 9.20 -2.38 4.78
N VAL A 26 9.57 -3.37 3.96
CA VAL A 26 9.89 -3.16 2.54
C VAL A 26 8.68 -2.60 1.80
N TYR A 27 7.50 -3.17 2.00
CA TYR A 27 6.28 -2.69 1.34
C TYR A 27 5.92 -1.25 1.76
N ARG A 28 5.97 -0.95 3.06
CA ARG A 28 5.75 0.41 3.58
C ARG A 28 6.70 1.42 2.95
N LEU A 29 7.99 1.08 2.84
CA LEU A 29 9.01 1.94 2.21
C LEU A 29 8.73 2.16 0.71
N VAL A 30 8.24 1.15 -0.01
CA VAL A 30 7.87 1.28 -1.42
C VAL A 30 6.70 2.24 -1.58
N ILE A 31 5.61 2.06 -0.82
CA ILE A 31 4.46 2.97 -0.88
C ILE A 31 4.89 4.40 -0.53
N GLN A 32 5.70 4.56 0.53
CA GLN A 32 6.22 5.86 0.94
C GLN A 32 7.02 6.54 -0.17
N GLY A 33 7.93 5.83 -0.84
CA GLY A 33 8.72 6.38 -1.94
C GLY A 33 7.86 6.81 -3.13
N VAL A 34 6.83 6.02 -3.47
CA VAL A 34 5.88 6.38 -4.54
C VAL A 34 5.07 7.61 -4.15
N ALA A 35 4.50 7.65 -2.95
CA ALA A 35 3.71 8.78 -2.48
C ALA A 35 4.55 10.07 -2.42
N GLN A 36 5.79 9.99 -1.93
CA GLN A 36 6.72 11.13 -1.89
C GLN A 36 7.01 11.68 -3.29
N LEU A 37 7.24 10.80 -4.28
CA LEU A 37 7.44 11.21 -5.67
C LEU A 37 6.25 12.03 -6.20
N PHE A 38 5.02 11.63 -5.89
CA PHE A 38 3.81 12.37 -6.29
C PHE A 38 3.67 13.70 -5.54
N ILE A 39 3.93 13.73 -4.24
CA ILE A 39 3.91 14.95 -3.43
C ILE A 39 4.91 15.96 -4.01
N ASP A 40 6.14 15.52 -4.28
CA ASP A 40 7.20 16.35 -4.84
C ASP A 40 6.84 16.88 -6.24
N HIS A 41 6.29 16.01 -7.09
CA HIS A 41 5.88 16.37 -8.45
C HIS A 41 4.73 17.39 -8.45
N THR A 42 3.74 17.20 -7.58
CA THR A 42 2.52 18.02 -7.53
C THR A 42 2.68 19.25 -6.63
N ARG A 43 3.76 19.31 -5.84
CA ARG A 43 3.95 20.29 -4.74
C ARG A 43 2.76 20.28 -3.77
N ALA A 44 2.25 19.09 -3.47
CA ALA A 44 1.16 18.94 -2.51
C ALA A 44 1.62 19.36 -1.11
N ASP A 45 0.75 20.05 -0.38
CA ASP A 45 0.98 20.41 1.03
C ASP A 45 0.51 19.26 1.91
N VAL A 46 1.42 18.31 2.15
CA VAL A 46 1.19 17.11 2.96
C VAL A 46 2.32 17.01 3.98
N SER A 47 1.97 16.93 5.26
CA SER A 47 2.98 16.72 6.31
C SER A 47 3.45 15.26 6.35
N GLU A 48 4.64 15.03 6.92
CA GLU A 48 5.15 13.67 7.14
C GLU A 48 4.16 12.82 7.96
N ASP A 49 3.57 13.38 9.02
CA ASP A 49 2.57 12.69 9.85
C ASP A 49 1.31 12.29 9.05
N GLN A 50 0.85 13.14 8.12
CA GLN A 50 -0.29 12.82 7.25
C GLN A 50 0.06 11.69 6.30
N LEU A 51 1.24 11.76 5.68
CA LEU A 51 1.74 10.72 4.80
C LEU A 51 1.87 9.37 5.51
N GLU A 52 2.45 9.34 6.71
CA GLU A 52 2.58 8.10 7.49
C GLU A 52 1.23 7.49 7.82
N LYS A 53 0.27 8.31 8.24
CA LYS A 53 -1.09 7.86 8.54
C LYS A 53 -1.79 7.30 7.30
N ASP A 54 -1.70 7.99 6.17
CA ASP A 54 -2.34 7.56 4.92
C ASP A 54 -1.77 6.21 4.43
N ILE A 55 -0.46 6.00 4.60
CA ILE A 55 0.19 4.72 4.29
C ILE A 55 -0.30 3.61 5.21
N ASP A 56 -0.37 3.87 6.52
CA ASP A 56 -0.84 2.88 7.49
C ASP A 56 -2.33 2.52 7.26
N ASP A 57 -3.17 3.52 6.95
CA ASP A 57 -4.59 3.33 6.63
C ASP A 57 -4.77 2.54 5.31
N LEU A 58 -3.92 2.78 4.30
CA LEU A 58 -3.91 2.03 3.05
C LEU A 58 -3.57 0.54 3.29
N ILE A 59 -2.50 0.28 4.03
CA ILE A 59 -2.07 -1.11 4.32
C ILE A 59 -3.13 -1.81 5.19
N LYS A 60 -3.75 -1.10 6.13
CA LYS A 60 -4.84 -1.64 6.95
C LYS A 60 -6.07 -1.98 6.10
N PHE A 61 -6.42 -1.11 5.15
CA PHE A 61 -7.51 -1.36 4.21
C PHE A 61 -7.23 -2.59 3.36
N GLU A 62 -6.03 -2.71 2.78
CA GLU A 62 -5.61 -3.88 2.01
C GLU A 62 -5.71 -5.17 2.84
N LYS A 63 -5.22 -5.15 4.09
CA LYS A 63 -5.33 -6.29 5.02
C LYS A 63 -6.78 -6.71 5.27
N ASN A 64 -7.72 -5.77 5.32
CA ASN A 64 -9.15 -6.06 5.50
C ASN A 64 -9.84 -6.58 4.24
N LEU A 65 -9.24 -6.45 3.05
CA LEU A 65 -9.78 -7.01 1.81
C LEU A 65 -9.40 -8.50 1.64
N TYR A 66 -8.25 -8.90 2.18
CA TYR A 66 -7.70 -10.26 2.04
C TYR A 66 -7.91 -11.17 3.28
N MET A 67 -8.46 -10.63 4.38
CA MET A 67 -8.89 -11.37 5.59
C MET A 67 -10.40 -11.34 5.75
#